data_AF-A0A2N6AXW9-F1
#
_entry.id   AF-A0A2N6AXW9-F1
#
_cell.length_a   1.000
_cell.length_b   1.000
_cell.length_c   1.000
_cell.angle_alpha   90.00
_cell.angle_beta   90.00
_cell.angle_gamma   90.00
#
_symmetry.space_group_name_H-M   'P 1'
#
loop_
_entity.id
_entity.type
_entity.pdbx_description
1 polymer ?
#
loop_
_entity_poly.entity_id
_entity_poly.type
_entity_poly.pdbx_seq_one_letter_code
_entity_poly.pdbx_strand_id
1 'polypeptide(L)'
;MRRSIWLTSLTLLLAAAPALAESPDGDAAAGREVAKRWCASCHDVTGHQAHVQPDVISFPEIARLKGVSMDSLIAIQSMPHIPMLDLDLSRRTKRDIAAYILSLKAK
;
A
#
# COMPACT_ATOMS: atom_id res chain seq x y z
N MET A 1 30.58 34.31 -53.90
CA MET A 1 29.81 33.13 -53.44
C MET A 1 30.41 32.61 -52.14
N ARG A 2 29.66 32.67 -51.03
CA ARG A 2 29.63 31.74 -49.88
C ARG A 2 28.94 32.45 -48.71
N ARG A 3 27.64 32.20 -48.58
CA ARG A 3 26.83 32.57 -47.42
C ARG A 3 27.06 31.50 -46.37
N SER A 4 27.83 31.80 -45.33
CA SER A 4 27.97 30.90 -44.18
C SER A 4 26.73 31.04 -43.30
N ILE A 5 26.01 29.93 -43.20
CA ILE A 5 24.77 29.73 -42.46
C ILE A 5 25.14 29.66 -40.97
N TRP A 6 24.62 30.58 -40.17
CA TRP A 6 24.73 30.51 -38.71
C TRP A 6 23.56 29.68 -38.19
N LEU A 7 23.85 28.40 -37.88
CA LEU A 7 22.94 27.52 -37.14
C LEU A 7 22.88 28.00 -35.69
N THR A 8 21.81 28.71 -35.33
CA THR A 8 21.50 29.01 -33.93
C THR A 8 21.07 27.72 -33.23
N SER A 9 22.00 27.13 -32.47
CA SER A 9 21.71 26.01 -31.57
C SER A 9 20.79 26.46 -30.45
N LEU A 10 19.52 26.06 -30.50
CA LEU A 10 18.57 26.20 -29.42
C LEU A 10 18.80 25.04 -28.42
N THR A 11 19.58 25.30 -27.38
CA THR A 11 19.77 24.36 -26.26
C THR A 11 18.48 24.25 -25.46
N LEU A 12 17.76 23.14 -25.64
CA LEU A 12 16.57 22.80 -24.87
C LEU A 12 16.99 22.37 -23.45
N LEU A 13 16.84 23.27 -22.47
CA LEU A 13 16.98 22.91 -21.05
C LEU A 13 15.80 22.02 -20.63
N LEU A 14 16.02 20.71 -20.56
CA LEU A 14 15.07 19.76 -20.03
C LEU A 14 15.13 19.82 -18.49
N ALA A 15 14.18 20.51 -17.87
CA ALA A 15 14.06 20.57 -16.42
C ALA A 15 13.69 19.19 -15.87
N ALA A 16 14.61 18.54 -15.14
CA ALA A 16 14.35 17.31 -14.42
C ALA A 16 13.46 17.62 -13.20
N ALA A 17 12.15 17.42 -13.34
CA ALA A 17 11.27 17.40 -12.18
C ALA A 17 11.57 16.14 -11.34
N PRO A 18 11.67 16.25 -10.00
CA PRO A 18 11.84 15.07 -9.16
C PRO A 18 10.59 14.20 -9.32
N ALA A 19 10.78 12.96 -9.74
CA ALA A 19 9.72 11.97 -9.68
C ALA A 19 9.30 11.82 -8.21
N LEU A 20 8.02 12.08 -7.92
CA LEU A 20 7.44 11.82 -6.60
C LEU A 20 7.44 10.31 -6.37
N ALA A 21 8.51 9.80 -5.78
CA ALA A 21 8.58 8.41 -5.36
C ALA A 21 7.63 8.21 -4.18
N GLU A 22 6.70 7.25 -4.29
CA GLU A 22 5.84 6.86 -3.18
C GLU A 22 6.68 6.32 -2.01
N SER A 23 6.35 6.72 -0.79
CA SER A 23 7.05 6.27 0.43
C SER A 23 7.09 4.73 0.51
N PRO A 24 8.25 4.13 0.85
CA PRO A 24 8.42 2.69 1.05
C PRO A 24 7.62 2.13 2.24
N ASP A 25 7.02 2.98 3.07
CA ASP A 25 6.35 2.55 4.30
C ASP A 25 4.82 2.64 4.26
N GLY A 26 4.25 3.29 3.24
CA GLY A 26 2.82 3.55 3.13
C GLY A 26 2.25 4.51 4.18
N ASP A 27 0.94 4.75 4.13
CA ASP A 27 0.19 5.61 5.06
C ASP A 27 -0.76 4.75 5.90
N ALA A 28 -0.37 4.53 7.16
CA ALA A 28 -1.15 3.71 8.10
C ALA A 28 -2.53 4.32 8.44
N ALA A 29 -2.68 5.64 8.40
CA ALA A 29 -3.96 6.29 8.68
C ALA A 29 -4.93 6.07 7.51
N ALA A 30 -4.45 6.26 6.27
CA ALA A 30 -5.23 5.93 5.07
C ALA A 30 -5.59 4.44 5.04
N GLY A 31 -4.64 3.57 5.37
CA GLY A 31 -4.83 2.11 5.43
C GLY A 31 -5.89 1.70 6.43
N ARG A 32 -5.92 2.34 7.60
CA ARG A 32 -6.93 2.10 8.63
C ARG A 32 -8.34 2.41 8.14
N GLU A 33 -8.54 3.53 7.45
CA GLU A 33 -9.86 3.93 6.97
C GLU A 33 -10.36 2.99 5.87
N VAL A 34 -9.47 2.55 4.97
CA VAL A 34 -9.79 1.52 3.97
C VAL A 34 -10.13 0.18 4.65
N ALA A 35 -9.33 -0.25 5.63
CA ALA A 35 -9.54 -1.51 6.34
C ALA A 35 -10.87 -1.53 7.10
N LYS A 36 -11.22 -0.43 7.78
CA LYS A 36 -12.52 -0.30 8.44
C LYS A 36 -13.69 -0.40 7.47
N ARG A 37 -13.54 0.16 6.27
CA ARG A 37 -14.61 0.17 5.27
C ARG A 37 -14.81 -1.19 4.62
N TRP A 38 -13.73 -1.92 4.34
CA TRP A 38 -13.79 -3.09 3.46
C TRP A 38 -13.36 -4.40 4.11
N CYS A 39 -12.47 -4.37 5.10
CA CYS A 39 -11.93 -5.57 5.73
C CYS A 39 -12.68 -5.95 7.01
N ALA A 40 -13.34 -4.98 7.64
CA ALA A 40 -14.04 -5.14 8.92
C ALA A 40 -15.30 -6.03 8.87
N SER A 41 -15.75 -6.43 7.68
CA SER A 41 -16.84 -7.41 7.53
C SER A 41 -16.41 -8.83 7.92
N CYS A 42 -15.11 -9.12 7.86
CA CYS A 42 -14.56 -10.44 8.14
C CYS A 42 -13.50 -10.42 9.24
N HIS A 43 -12.63 -9.40 9.25
CA HIS A 43 -11.53 -9.27 10.21
C HIS A 43 -11.90 -8.32 11.35
N ASP A 44 -11.43 -8.60 12.57
CA ASP A 44 -11.29 -7.55 13.56
C ASP A 44 -10.07 -6.68 13.20
N VAL A 45 -10.35 -5.48 12.69
CA VAL A 45 -9.32 -4.54 12.24
C VAL A 45 -8.76 -3.68 13.37
N THR A 46 -9.35 -3.73 14.57
CA THR A 46 -8.98 -2.87 15.72
C THR A 46 -8.58 -3.64 16.98
N GLY A 47 -8.82 -4.95 17.05
CA GLY A 47 -8.62 -5.78 18.25
C GLY A 47 -9.73 -5.65 19.31
N HIS A 48 -10.84 -5.00 18.98
CA HIS A 48 -11.94 -4.72 19.91
C HIS A 48 -13.32 -5.04 19.31
N GLN A 49 -13.38 -5.70 18.15
CA GLN A 49 -14.65 -6.02 17.50
C GLN A 49 -15.18 -7.35 18.03
N ALA A 50 -16.44 -7.34 18.49
CA ALA A 50 -17.08 -8.50 19.13
C ALA A 50 -17.41 -9.66 18.16
N HIS A 51 -17.38 -9.42 16.85
CA HIS A 51 -17.69 -10.41 15.83
C HIS A 51 -16.60 -10.45 14.77
N VAL A 52 -15.87 -11.57 14.75
CA VAL A 52 -14.98 -11.97 13.65
C VAL A 52 -15.63 -13.20 13.03
N GLN A 53 -15.56 -13.31 11.70
CA GLN A 53 -15.95 -14.56 11.05
C GLN A 53 -15.13 -15.72 11.68
N PRO A 54 -15.75 -16.87 11.97
CA PRO A 54 -15.00 -18.02 12.46
C PRO A 54 -13.87 -18.36 11.49
N ASP A 55 -12.71 -18.74 12.04
CA ASP A 55 -11.48 -19.05 11.29
C ASP A 55 -10.81 -17.89 10.54
N VAL A 56 -11.23 -16.64 10.79
CA VAL A 56 -10.55 -15.43 10.30
C VAL A 56 -9.72 -14.79 11.42
N ILE A 57 -8.46 -14.50 11.12
CA ILE A 57 -7.51 -13.90 12.06
C ILE A 57 -7.64 -12.37 12.12
N SER A 58 -7.50 -11.76 13.30
CA SER A 58 -7.56 -10.30 13.47
C SER A 58 -6.31 -9.60 12.96
N PHE A 59 -6.40 -8.31 12.62
CA PHE A 59 -5.23 -7.53 12.19
C PHE A 59 -4.12 -7.45 13.26
N PRO A 60 -4.43 -7.24 14.56
CA PRO A 60 -3.41 -7.30 15.61
C PRO A 60 -2.74 -8.68 15.74
N GLU A 61 -3.47 -9.77 15.48
CA GLU A 61 -2.87 -11.11 15.46
C GLU A 61 -1.98 -11.32 14.23
N ILE A 62 -2.41 -10.88 13.05
CA ILE A 62 -1.57 -10.87 11.83
C ILE A 62 -0.26 -10.12 12.10
N ALA A 63 -0.34 -8.93 12.71
CA ALA A 63 0.82 -8.10 13.03
C ALA A 63 1.86 -8.79 13.94
N ARG A 64 1.43 -9.80 14.71
CA ARG A 64 2.27 -10.58 15.63
C ARG A 64 2.82 -11.86 15.02
N LEU A 65 2.38 -12.25 13.81
CA LEU A 65 2.91 -13.43 13.13
C LEU A 65 4.42 -13.28 12.86
N LYS A 66 5.16 -14.38 13.04
CA LYS A 66 6.58 -14.41 12.69
C LYS A 66 6.74 -14.26 11.17
N GLY A 67 7.66 -13.38 10.76
CA GLY A 67 7.97 -13.17 9.34
C GLY A 67 6.99 -12.27 8.59
N VAL A 68 6.00 -11.65 9.26
CA VAL A 68 5.17 -10.62 8.64
C VAL A 68 6.02 -9.41 8.25
N SER A 69 5.88 -8.99 7.00
CA SER A 69 6.55 -7.84 6.40
C SER A 69 5.61 -7.08 5.48
N MET A 70 6.02 -5.88 5.04
CA MET A 70 5.28 -5.10 4.05
C MET A 70 4.99 -5.94 2.79
N ASP A 71 6.00 -6.62 2.26
CA ASP A 71 5.87 -7.39 1.02
C ASP A 71 4.99 -8.63 1.19
N SER A 72 5.09 -9.34 2.32
CA SER A 72 4.23 -10.50 2.57
C SER A 72 2.75 -10.09 2.66
N LEU A 73 2.47 -8.93 3.27
CA LEU A 73 1.11 -8.39 3.40
C LEU A 73 0.56 -7.88 2.06
N ILE A 74 1.39 -7.30 1.18
CA ILE A 74 0.93 -6.92 -0.17
C ILE A 74 0.65 -8.16 -1.01
N ALA A 75 1.49 -9.19 -0.89
CA ALA A 75 1.34 -10.45 -1.60
C ALA A 75 0.02 -11.13 -1.22
N ILE A 76 -0.28 -11.25 0.08
CA ILE A 76 -1.51 -11.91 0.54
C ILE A 76 -2.77 -11.15 0.08
N GLN A 77 -2.75 -9.81 0.08
CA GLN A 77 -3.83 -8.98 -0.46
C GLN A 77 -4.03 -9.11 -1.98
N SER A 78 -3.09 -9.74 -2.69
CA SER A 78 -3.17 -9.98 -4.13
C SER A 78 -3.55 -11.42 -4.45
N MET A 79 -3.65 -12.29 -3.45
CA MET A 79 -4.02 -13.69 -3.60
C MET A 79 -5.43 -13.90 -3.04
N PRO A 80 -6.35 -14.54 -3.78
CA PRO A 80 -7.57 -15.03 -3.17
C PRO A 80 -7.20 -16.16 -2.20
N HIS A 81 -7.43 -15.93 -0.90
CA HIS A 81 -7.32 -16.94 0.15
C HIS A 81 -8.59 -16.88 1.01
N ILE A 82 -9.15 -18.03 1.45
CA ILE A 82 -10.37 -18.20 2.27
C ILE A 82 -11.44 -17.12 2.00
N PRO A 83 -12.49 -17.37 1.21
CA PRO A 83 -13.17 -16.37 0.36
C PRO A 83 -13.13 -14.93 0.91
N MET A 84 -12.01 -14.24 0.67
CA MET A 84 -11.85 -12.81 0.95
C MET A 84 -12.53 -12.03 -0.16
N LEU A 85 -13.04 -10.84 0.15
CA LEU A 85 -13.66 -9.98 -0.86
C LEU A 85 -12.64 -9.69 -1.98
N ASP A 86 -13.06 -9.92 -3.23
CA ASP A 86 -12.25 -9.61 -4.41
C ASP A 86 -12.29 -8.09 -4.65
N LEU A 87 -11.32 -7.39 -4.06
CA LEU A 87 -11.15 -5.96 -4.18
C LEU A 87 -10.03 -5.65 -5.17
N ASP A 88 -10.33 -4.86 -6.20
CA ASP A 88 -9.31 -4.29 -7.10
C ASP A 88 -8.55 -3.15 -6.39
N LEU A 89 -7.76 -3.51 -5.38
CA LEU A 89 -6.96 -2.56 -4.61
C LEU A 89 -5.71 -2.17 -5.39
N SER A 90 -5.49 -0.87 -5.56
CA SER A 90 -4.25 -0.34 -6.09
C SER A 90 -3.03 -0.78 -5.26
N ARG A 91 -1.84 -0.80 -5.87
CA ARG A 91 -0.58 -1.07 -5.16
C ARG A 91 -0.37 -0.12 -3.97
N ARG A 92 -0.75 1.16 -4.12
CA ARG A 92 -0.70 2.18 -3.04
C ARG A 92 -1.58 1.76 -1.88
N THR A 93 -2.84 1.45 -2.16
CA THR A 93 -3.83 1.05 -1.14
C THR A 93 -3.43 -0.22 -0.40
N LYS A 94 -2.90 -1.23 -1.12
CA LYS A 94 -2.39 -2.46 -0.48
C LYS A 94 -1.28 -2.17 0.53
N ARG A 95 -0.39 -1.24 0.18
CA ARG A 95 0.71 -0.79 1.03
C ARG A 95 0.22 0.00 2.24
N ASP A 96 -0.81 0.83 2.08
CA ASP A 96 -1.41 1.57 3.18
C ASP A 96 -2.05 0.62 4.19
N ILE A 97 -2.79 -0.39 3.73
CA ILE A 97 -3.35 -1.45 4.59
C ILE A 97 -2.23 -2.21 5.29
N ALA A 98 -1.17 -2.58 4.57
CA ALA A 98 -0.02 -3.27 5.16
C ALA A 98 0.70 -2.40 6.22
N ALA A 99 0.86 -1.10 5.97
CA ALA A 99 1.40 -0.14 6.92
C ALA A 99 0.57 -0.08 8.19
N TYR A 100 -0.76 -0.06 8.04
CA TYR A 100 -1.68 -0.10 9.17
C TYR A 100 -1.51 -1.40 9.98
N ILE A 101 -1.53 -2.57 9.35
CA ILE A 101 -1.32 -3.86 10.04
C ILE A 101 0.00 -3.85 10.81
N LEU A 102 1.10 -3.43 10.17
CA LEU A 102 2.42 -3.37 10.83
C LEU A 102 2.45 -2.39 12.01
N SER A 103 1.69 -1.29 11.94
CA SER A 103 1.59 -0.33 13.04
C SER A 103 0.92 -0.91 14.30
N LEU A 104 0.15 -1.99 14.16
CA LEU A 104 -0.53 -2.66 15.27
C LEU A 104 0.38 -3.64 16.04
N LYS A 105 1.63 -3.83 15.59
CA LYS A 105 2.59 -4.64 16.31
C LYS A 105 2.82 -3.99 17.67
N ALA A 106 2.37 -4.68 18.73
CA ALA A 106 2.62 -4.24 20.09
C ALA A 106 4.13 -4.02 20.28
N LYS A 107 4.48 -2.91 20.94
CA LYS A 107 5.84 -2.69 21.39
C LYS A 107 6.21 -3.67 22.49
#